data_AF-A0A9X0CLU3-F1
#
_entry.id   AF-A0A9X0CLU3-F1
#
_cell.length_a   1.000
_cell.length_b   1.000
_cell.length_c   1.000
_cell.angle_alpha   90.00
_cell.angle_beta   90.00
_cell.angle_gamma   90.00
#
_symmetry.space_group_name_H-M   'P 1'
#
loop_
_entity.id
_entity.type
_entity.pdbx_description
1 polymer ?
#
loop_
_entity_poly.entity_id
_entity_poly.type
_entity_poly.pdbx_seq_one_letter_code
_entity_poly.pdbx_strand_id
1 'polypeptide(L)'
;MGDSERCRLLDFVGVFRDKSLNKSIIKNVTIHEEEICQLTCFLEDTCKSYNLGPPVPQPTGEGVVVIKRVCELSSSHHVSHPDYLVSRPGFIYRPSANLCGVPCPDKQSCYPVDNGGFSCLCPDPGFTGYTCTE
;
A
#
# COMPACT_ATOMS: atom_id res chain seq x y z
N MET A 1 -30.00 10.75 1.71
CA MET A 1 -29.22 10.83 2.96
C MET A 1 -28.63 9.46 3.20
N GLY A 2 -27.30 9.37 3.26
CA GLY A 2 -26.56 8.10 3.41
C GLY A 2 -25.42 7.99 2.41
N ASP A 3 -24.52 8.98 2.37
CA ASP A 3 -23.17 8.71 1.89
C ASP A 3 -22.61 7.68 2.86
N SER A 4 -22.38 6.45 2.40
CA SER A 4 -21.74 5.44 3.24
C SER A 4 -20.31 5.91 3.41
N GLU A 5 -20.03 6.63 4.51
CA GLU A 5 -18.68 7.06 4.87
C GLU A 5 -17.79 5.81 4.91
N ARG A 6 -17.06 5.57 3.81
CA ARG A 6 -16.17 4.42 3.69
C ARG A 6 -14.99 4.67 4.61
N CYS A 7 -15.06 4.13 5.82
CA CYS A 7 -13.97 4.20 6.77
C CYS A 7 -12.78 3.40 6.22
N ARG A 8 -11.67 4.07 5.91
CA ARG A 8 -10.45 3.39 5.50
C ARG A 8 -9.71 2.90 6.74
N LEU A 9 -9.37 1.62 6.77
CA LEU A 9 -8.46 1.02 7.74
C LEU A 9 -7.21 0.53 7.01
N LEU A 10 -6.03 0.89 7.51
CA LEU A 10 -4.76 0.54 6.88
C LEU A 10 -3.67 0.37 7.92
N ASP A 11 -3.44 -0.88 8.33
CA ASP A 11 -2.33 -1.26 9.20
C ASP A 11 -1.15 -1.81 8.39
N PHE A 12 0.08 -1.78 8.94
CA PHE A 12 1.27 -2.33 8.29
C PHE A 12 1.96 -3.39 9.17
N VAL A 13 1.73 -4.66 8.86
CA VAL A 13 2.10 -5.79 9.75
C VAL A 13 3.37 -6.54 9.33
N GLY A 14 3.85 -6.37 8.10
CA GLY A 14 5.03 -7.08 7.58
C GLY A 14 6.27 -6.19 7.42
N VAL A 15 7.45 -6.77 7.57
CA VAL A 15 8.75 -6.13 7.28
C VAL A 15 9.61 -7.06 6.44
N PHE A 16 9.80 -6.72 5.17
CA PHE A 16 10.60 -7.49 4.22
C PHE A 16 11.88 -6.72 3.92
N ARG A 17 12.98 -7.10 4.58
CA ARG A 17 14.30 -6.46 4.40
C ARG A 17 14.91 -6.84 3.06
N ASP A 18 15.67 -5.92 2.48
CA ASP A 18 16.35 -6.05 1.19
C ASP A 18 15.40 -6.42 0.04
N LYS A 19 14.15 -5.96 0.15
CA LYS A 19 13.07 -6.20 -0.80
C LYS A 19 12.34 -4.91 -1.14
N SER A 20 11.77 -4.88 -2.34
CA SER A 20 10.88 -3.80 -2.80
C SER A 20 9.94 -4.33 -3.89
N LEU A 21 8.74 -3.75 -4.01
CA LEU A 21 7.97 -3.88 -5.25
C LEU A 21 8.60 -3.02 -6.34
N ASN A 22 8.89 -3.57 -7.51
CA ASN A 22 9.47 -2.81 -8.65
C ASN A 22 8.44 -2.34 -9.68
N LYS A 23 7.15 -2.66 -9.47
CA LYS A 23 6.02 -2.33 -10.34
C LYS A 23 4.87 -1.80 -9.51
N SER A 24 3.91 -1.15 -10.17
CA SER A 24 2.75 -0.52 -9.53
C SER A 24 3.13 0.50 -8.47
N ILE A 25 4.24 1.21 -8.68
CA ILE A 25 4.60 2.38 -7.88
C ILE A 25 3.76 3.55 -8.36
N ILE A 26 3.01 4.16 -7.44
CA ILE A 26 2.06 5.23 -7.74
C ILE A 26 2.57 6.60 -7.31
N LYS A 27 3.44 6.66 -6.29
CA LYS A 27 3.95 7.93 -5.77
C LYS A 27 5.28 7.74 -5.06
N ASN A 28 6.18 8.72 -5.21
CA ASN A 28 7.43 8.79 -4.47
C ASN A 28 7.45 10.04 -3.59
N VAL A 29 7.78 9.87 -2.32
CA VAL A 29 7.93 10.98 -1.36
C VAL A 29 9.24 10.84 -0.61
N THR A 30 9.88 11.97 -0.31
CA THR A 30 11.05 12.00 0.58
C THR A 30 10.58 12.34 1.98
N ILE A 31 10.94 11.51 2.94
CA ILE A 31 10.46 11.58 4.32
C ILE A 31 11.63 11.56 5.31
N HIS A 32 11.38 12.05 6.50
CA HIS A 32 12.30 11.98 7.63
C HIS A 32 11.97 10.85 8.60
N GLU A 33 10.68 10.49 8.68
CA GLU A 33 10.13 9.49 9.60
C GLU A 33 9.19 8.55 8.83
N GLU A 34 9.24 7.26 9.14
CA GLU A 34 8.48 6.22 8.42
C GLU A 34 6.96 6.43 8.55
N GLU A 35 6.51 6.98 9.66
CA GLU A 35 5.12 7.33 9.97
C GLU A 35 4.54 8.26 8.90
N ILE A 36 5.33 9.17 8.34
CA ILE A 36 4.90 10.05 7.24
C ILE A 36 4.60 9.23 5.97
N CYS A 37 5.38 8.19 5.69
CA CYS A 37 5.13 7.28 4.58
C CYS A 37 3.81 6.51 4.78
N GLN A 38 3.56 6.03 5.99
CA GLN A 38 2.31 5.35 6.35
C GLN A 38 1.09 6.26 6.22
N LEU A 39 1.16 7.49 6.76
CA LEU A 39 0.11 8.49 6.62
C LEU A 39 -0.13 8.88 5.16
N THR A 40 0.93 9.05 4.38
CA THR A 40 0.79 9.37 2.95
C THR A 40 0.11 8.21 2.20
N CYS A 41 0.43 6.97 2.54
CA CYS A 41 -0.26 5.80 2.00
C CYS A 41 -1.74 5.78 2.42
N PHE A 42 -2.04 6.08 3.69
CA PHE A 42 -3.42 6.18 4.20
C PHE A 42 -4.26 7.26 3.53
N LEU A 43 -3.65 8.34 3.05
CA LEU A 43 -4.35 9.39 2.29
C LEU A 43 -4.46 9.08 0.79
N GLU A 44 -3.66 8.16 0.28
CA GLU A 44 -3.67 7.74 -1.12
C GLU A 44 -4.55 6.50 -1.29
N ASP A 45 -5.80 6.66 -1.69
CA ASP A 45 -6.86 5.61 -1.66
C ASP A 45 -6.43 4.27 -2.27
N THR A 46 -5.61 4.33 -3.31
CA THR A 46 -5.16 3.13 -4.03
C THR A 46 -3.96 2.44 -3.39
N CYS A 47 -3.31 3.06 -2.40
CA CYS A 47 -2.10 2.55 -1.78
C CYS A 47 -2.38 1.31 -0.91
N LYS A 48 -1.66 0.23 -1.20
CA LYS A 48 -1.74 -1.08 -0.52
C LYS A 48 -0.43 -1.48 0.16
N SER A 49 0.68 -0.86 -0.21
CA SER A 49 1.98 -1.11 0.39
C SER A 49 2.96 0.00 0.05
N TYR A 50 4.12 0.01 0.68
CA TYR A 50 5.19 0.94 0.32
C TYR A 50 6.57 0.28 0.39
N ASN A 51 7.50 0.81 -0.42
CA ASN A 51 8.93 0.56 -0.25
C ASN A 51 9.54 1.73 0.49
N LEU A 52 10.49 1.44 1.38
CA LEU A 52 11.24 2.42 2.13
C LEU A 52 12.72 2.23 1.82
N GLY A 53 13.33 3.22 1.18
CA GLY A 53 14.75 3.22 0.84
C GLY A 53 15.65 3.39 2.07
N PRO A 54 16.97 3.23 1.89
CA PRO A 54 17.93 3.38 2.99
C PRO A 54 17.96 4.83 3.53
N PRO A 55 18.34 5.02 4.80
CA PRO A 55 18.62 6.34 5.36
C PRO A 55 19.78 7.00 4.63
N VAL A 56 19.55 8.22 4.14
CA VAL A 56 20.53 9.08 3.50
C VAL A 56 20.76 10.31 4.37
N PRO A 57 21.96 10.47 4.97
CA PRO A 57 22.32 11.69 5.66
C PRO A 57 22.33 12.86 4.68
N GLN A 58 21.62 13.92 5.03
CA GLN A 58 21.62 15.18 4.30
C GLN A 58 22.10 16.29 5.23
N PRO A 59 23.23 16.95 4.90
CA PRO A 59 23.63 18.15 5.61
C PRO A 59 22.55 19.21 5.44
N THR A 60 22.13 19.81 6.54
CA THR A 60 21.46 21.10 6.51
C THR A 60 22.50 22.19 6.77
N GLY A 61 22.13 23.44 6.55
CA GLY A 61 22.93 24.55 7.09
C GLY A 61 23.19 24.35 8.59
N GLU A 62 24.18 25.06 9.12
CA GLU A 62 24.47 25.12 10.56
C GLU A 62 25.01 23.83 11.19
N GLY A 63 25.54 22.89 10.38
CA GLY A 63 26.18 21.67 10.89
C GLY A 63 25.22 20.60 11.41
N VAL A 64 23.92 20.80 11.21
CA VAL A 64 22.89 19.79 11.50
C VAL A 64 22.81 18.79 10.35
N VAL A 65 22.64 17.50 10.66
CA VAL A 65 22.45 16.43 9.67
C VAL A 65 21.07 15.83 9.88
N VAL A 66 20.25 15.86 8.84
CA VAL A 66 18.94 15.21 8.85
C VAL A 66 19.02 13.91 8.03
N ILE A 67 18.40 12.85 8.54
CA ILE A 67 18.27 11.62 7.78
C ILE A 67 17.01 11.74 6.91
N LYS A 68 17.15 11.48 5.62
CA LYS A 68 16.03 11.37 4.69
C LYS A 68 15.97 9.97 4.09
N ARG A 69 14.76 9.52 3.77
CA ARG A 69 14.49 8.25 3.11
C ARG A 69 13.55 8.49 1.94
N VAL A 70 13.72 7.72 0.87
CA VAL A 70 12.71 7.64 -0.18
C VAL A 70 11.62 6.67 0.25
N CYS A 71 10.37 7.06 0.10
CA CYS A 71 9.19 6.23 0.30
C CYS A 71 8.45 6.12 -1.04
N GLU A 72 8.33 4.91 -1.55
CA GLU A 72 7.68 4.59 -2.82
C GLU A 72 6.35 3.90 -2.50
N LEU A 73 5.23 4.60 -2.64
CA LEU A 73 3.89 4.04 -2.44
C LEU A 73 3.52 3.13 -3.62
N SER A 74 2.84 2.03 -3.33
CA SER A 74 2.41 1.05 -4.34
C SER A 74 0.93 0.74 -4.22
N SER A 75 0.26 0.64 -5.36
CA SER A 75 -1.12 0.13 -5.46
C SER A 75 -1.22 -1.40 -5.48
N SER A 76 -0.09 -2.09 -5.29
CA SER A 76 0.01 -3.54 -5.33
C SER A 76 0.41 -4.13 -3.98
N HIS A 77 0.32 -5.45 -3.89
CA HIS A 77 0.63 -6.25 -2.70
C HIS A 77 1.30 -7.56 -3.14
N HIS A 78 2.30 -8.02 -2.40
CA HIS A 78 3.07 -9.23 -2.74
C HIS A 78 2.24 -10.52 -2.80
N VAL A 79 1.10 -10.59 -2.10
CA VAL A 79 0.19 -11.75 -2.16
C VAL A 79 -0.53 -11.83 -3.51
N SER A 80 -0.98 -10.69 -4.06
CA SER A 80 -1.67 -10.66 -5.36
C SER A 80 -0.68 -10.61 -6.53
N HIS A 81 0.50 -10.03 -6.33
CA HIS A 81 1.53 -9.90 -7.36
C HIS A 81 2.91 -10.29 -6.80
N PRO A 82 3.15 -11.59 -6.54
CA PRO A 82 4.41 -12.06 -5.96
C PRO A 82 5.62 -11.71 -6.83
N ASP A 83 5.47 -11.73 -8.15
CA ASP A 83 6.54 -11.43 -9.11
C ASP A 83 7.03 -9.97 -9.07
N TYR A 84 6.27 -9.07 -8.42
CA TYR A 84 6.68 -7.66 -8.30
C TYR A 84 7.67 -7.49 -7.15
N LEU A 85 7.71 -8.43 -6.20
CA LEU A 85 8.60 -8.39 -5.04
C LEU A 85 10.00 -8.87 -5.41
N VAL A 86 10.91 -7.93 -5.59
CA VAL A 86 12.29 -8.21 -6.00
C VAL A 86 13.28 -7.92 -4.87
N SER A 87 14.46 -8.52 -4.97
CA SER A 87 15.60 -8.16 -4.12
C SER A 87 16.11 -6.76 -4.46
N ARG A 88 16.20 -5.89 -3.46
CA ARG A 88 16.75 -4.54 -3.57
C ARG A 88 17.48 -4.21 -2.26
N PRO A 89 18.80 -4.45 -2.18
CA PRO A 89 19.57 -4.25 -0.96
C PRO A 89 19.41 -2.84 -0.38
N GLY A 90 19.27 -2.75 0.94
CA GLY A 90 19.07 -1.50 1.68
C GLY A 90 17.64 -0.94 1.66
N PHE A 91 16.74 -1.52 0.86
CA PHE A 91 15.31 -1.19 0.90
C PHE A 91 14.55 -2.12 1.86
N ILE A 92 13.42 -1.62 2.35
CA ILE A 92 12.46 -2.37 3.14
C ILE A 92 11.12 -2.31 2.42
N TYR A 93 10.49 -3.45 2.19
CA TYR A 93 9.11 -3.52 1.74
C TYR A 93 8.17 -3.69 2.94
N ARG A 94 7.15 -2.83 3.00
CA ARG A 94 6.13 -2.79 4.06
C ARG A 94 4.74 -3.01 3.44
N PRO A 95 4.21 -4.24 3.48
CA PRO A 95 2.84 -4.51 3.08
C PRO A 95 1.85 -4.00 4.13
N SER A 96 0.68 -3.55 3.68
CA SER A 96 -0.44 -3.39 4.61
C SER A 96 -0.89 -4.75 5.15
N ALA A 97 -1.63 -4.76 6.25
CA ALA A 97 -2.44 -5.90 6.64
C ALA A 97 -3.35 -6.21 5.45
N ASN A 98 -3.12 -7.37 4.83
CA ASN A 98 -3.95 -7.78 3.71
C ASN A 98 -5.29 -8.23 4.28
N LEU A 99 -6.26 -7.31 4.35
CA LEU A 99 -7.65 -7.68 4.61
C LEU A 99 -8.11 -8.64 3.50
N CYS A 100 -7.66 -8.41 2.26
CA CYS A 100 -7.95 -9.21 1.07
C CYS A 100 -6.99 -10.40 0.92
N GLY A 101 -6.92 -11.27 1.94
CA GLY A 101 -6.00 -12.40 2.00
C GLY A 101 -6.00 -13.32 0.77
N VAL A 102 -7.15 -13.43 0.11
CA VAL A 102 -7.38 -14.27 -1.07
C VAL A 102 -7.68 -13.37 -2.28
N PRO A 103 -7.10 -13.65 -3.47
CA PRO A 103 -7.47 -12.93 -4.69
C PRO A 103 -8.98 -13.05 -4.92
N CYS A 104 -9.65 -11.93 -5.17
CA CYS A 104 -11.03 -11.97 -5.60
C CYS A 104 -11.15 -12.69 -6.95
N PRO A 105 -12.31 -13.30 -7.23
CA PRO A 105 -12.68 -13.76 -8.56
C PRO A 105 -12.39 -12.73 -9.65
N ASP A 106 -12.09 -13.20 -10.86
CA ASP A 106 -11.89 -12.34 -12.02
C ASP A 106 -13.05 -11.33 -12.16
N LYS A 107 -12.69 -10.04 -12.31
CA LYS A 107 -13.58 -8.86 -12.41
C LYS A 107 -14.16 -8.33 -11.10
N GLN A 108 -14.00 -9.03 -9.98
CA GLN A 108 -14.36 -8.49 -8.67
C GLN A 108 -13.18 -7.74 -8.04
N SER A 109 -13.48 -6.64 -7.36
CA SER A 109 -12.53 -5.89 -6.54
C SER A 109 -12.73 -6.24 -5.08
N CYS A 110 -11.64 -6.35 -4.34
CA CYS A 110 -11.73 -6.54 -2.89
C CYS A 110 -11.97 -5.20 -2.18
N TYR A 111 -12.99 -5.18 -1.32
CA TYR A 111 -13.35 -4.05 -0.49
C TYR A 111 -13.29 -4.43 0.98
N PRO A 112 -12.69 -3.60 1.84
CA PRO A 112 -12.79 -3.79 3.28
C PRO A 112 -14.26 -3.62 3.72
N VAL A 113 -14.69 -4.40 4.71
CA VAL A 113 -16.00 -4.23 5.37
C VAL A 113 -15.79 -3.83 6.83
N ASP A 114 -16.81 -3.18 7.40
CA ASP A 114 -16.83 -2.82 8.82
C ASP A 114 -16.54 -4.06 9.69
N ASN A 115 -15.78 -3.87 10.78
CA ASN A 115 -15.20 -4.92 11.64
C ASN A 115 -13.95 -5.65 11.12
N GLY A 116 -13.21 -5.06 10.18
CA GLY A 116 -11.91 -5.60 9.74
C GLY A 116 -12.02 -6.86 8.90
N GLY A 117 -13.17 -7.06 8.24
CA GLY A 117 -13.36 -8.10 7.23
C GLY A 117 -13.04 -7.59 5.82
N PHE A 118 -13.25 -8.45 4.83
CA PHE A 118 -13.20 -8.07 3.42
C PHE A 118 -14.34 -8.74 2.64
N SER A 119 -14.74 -8.13 1.52
CA SER A 119 -15.72 -8.66 0.58
C SER A 119 -15.26 -8.41 -0.85
N CYS A 120 -15.45 -9.39 -1.73
CA CYS A 120 -15.25 -9.20 -3.16
C CYS A 120 -16.54 -8.69 -3.79
N LEU A 121 -16.50 -7.51 -4.41
CA LEU A 121 -17.67 -6.87 -5.02
C LEU A 121 -17.35 -6.43 -6.45
N CYS A 122 -18.40 -6.34 -7.27
CA CYS A 122 -18.27 -5.76 -8.60
C CYS A 122 -18.03 -4.25 -8.50
N PRO A 123 -17.05 -3.71 -9.23
CA PRO A 123 -16.71 -2.29 -9.16
C PRO A 123 -17.83 -1.40 -9.75
N ASP A 124 -18.59 -1.92 -10.71
CA ASP A 124 -19.66 -1.17 -11.38
C ASP A 124 -21.02 -1.33 -10.68
N PRO A 125 -21.72 -0.22 -10.38
CA PRO A 125 -23.04 -0.28 -9.75
C PRO A 125 -24.06 -1.01 -10.64
N GLY A 126 -24.76 -1.99 -10.05
CA GLY A 126 -25.78 -2.76 -10.75
C GLY A 126 -25.29 -4.08 -11.35
N PHE A 127 -23.97 -4.34 -11.32
CA PHE A 127 -23.42 -5.65 -11.68
C PHE A 127 -23.25 -6.53 -10.44
N THR A 128 -23.66 -7.78 -10.58
CA THR A 128 -23.67 -8.80 -9.54
C THR A 128 -23.14 -10.13 -10.08
N GLY A 129 -23.04 -11.12 -9.19
CA GLY A 129 -22.52 -12.45 -9.52
C GLY A 129 -20.99 -12.55 -9.57
N TYR A 130 -20.49 -13.77 -9.80
CA TYR A 130 -19.05 -14.09 -9.81
C TYR A 130 -18.29 -13.37 -10.93
N THR A 131 -18.96 -13.10 -12.06
CA THR A 131 -18.39 -12.52 -13.26
C THR A 131 -18.74 -11.06 -13.50
N CYS A 132 -19.50 -10.41 -12.60
CA CYS A 132 -19.95 -9.03 -12.77
C CYS A 132 -20.64 -8.79 -14.11
N THR A 133 -21.63 -9.64 -14.44
CA THR A 133 -22.36 -9.60 -15.72
C THR A 133 -23.88 -9.64 -15.55
N GLU A 134 -24.37 -9.91 -14.34
CA GLU A 134 -25.79 -9.97 -14.00
C GLU A 134 -26.26 -8.66 -13.37
#